data_AF-A0AA95M9H8-F1
#
_entry.id   AF-A0AA95M9H8-F1
#
_cell.length_a   1.000
_cell.length_b   1.000
_cell.length_c   1.000
_cell.angle_alpha   90.00
_cell.angle_beta   90.00
_cell.angle_gamma   90.00
#
_symmetry.space_group_name_H-M   'P 1'
#
loop_
_entity.id
_entity.type
_entity.pdbx_description
1 polymer ?
#
loop_
_entity_poly.entity_id
_entity_poly.type
_entity_poly.pdbx_seq_one_letter_code
_entity_poly.pdbx_strand_id
1 'polypeptide(L)'
;MVLLTSLVPLLFAKVFDSILLLPPFEMYYVNDIKQVEWFDLLLYLMYLPFGYLFLYAYDWFRPKPVSTVAILTVTSLLAVLFEWVTVKVGVFYYTGWKIYYSLPVYITVQSLYIILFERMKSEYIRTKR
;
A
#
# COMPACT_ATOMS: atom_id res chain seq x y z
N MET A 1 1.93 -4.41 -18.40
CA MET A 1 2.90 -4.34 -17.28
C MET A 1 2.26 -3.67 -16.07
N VAL A 2 1.93 -2.36 -16.12
CA VAL A 2 1.30 -1.61 -15.00
C VAL A 2 0.10 -2.34 -14.36
N LEU A 3 -0.79 -2.93 -15.17
CA LEU A 3 -1.96 -3.68 -14.69
C LEU A 3 -1.62 -4.98 -13.92
N LEU A 4 -0.56 -5.68 -14.32
CA LEU A 4 -0.12 -6.89 -13.60
C LEU A 4 0.52 -6.48 -12.27
N THR A 5 1.30 -5.40 -12.31
CA THR A 5 2.02 -4.90 -11.15
C THR A 5 1.12 -4.22 -10.13
N SER A 6 -0.09 -3.76 -10.51
CA SER A 6 -1.11 -3.24 -9.59
C SER A 6 -1.71 -4.28 -8.65
N LEU A 7 -1.41 -5.57 -8.83
CA LEU A 7 -1.80 -6.62 -7.88
C LEU A 7 -0.83 -6.72 -6.69
N VAL A 8 0.40 -6.20 -6.81
CA VAL A 8 1.42 -6.30 -5.76
C VAL A 8 1.02 -5.57 -4.46
N PRO A 9 0.44 -4.36 -4.50
CA PRO A 9 0.00 -3.66 -3.28
C PRO A 9 -1.04 -4.45 -2.49
N LEU A 10 -1.94 -5.17 -3.17
CA LEU A 10 -2.90 -6.06 -2.52
C LEU A 10 -2.16 -7.16 -1.72
N LEU A 11 -1.13 -7.77 -2.30
CA LEU A 11 -0.33 -8.80 -1.63
C LEU A 11 0.42 -8.24 -0.44
N PHE A 12 1.06 -7.06 -0.59
CA PHE A 12 1.74 -6.40 0.51
C PHE A 12 0.78 -6.05 1.64
N ALA A 13 -0.38 -5.46 1.33
CA ALA A 13 -1.40 -5.17 2.33
C ALA A 13 -1.81 -6.43 3.09
N LYS A 14 -2.17 -7.51 2.37
CA LYS A 14 -2.55 -8.78 3.00
C LYS A 14 -1.46 -9.36 3.90
N VAL A 15 -0.20 -9.33 3.47
CA VAL A 15 0.93 -9.85 4.27
C VAL A 15 1.15 -9.00 5.51
N PHE A 16 1.22 -7.67 5.37
CA PHE A 16 1.44 -6.76 6.49
C PHE A 16 0.29 -6.81 7.50
N ASP A 17 -0.95 -6.79 7.02
CA ASP A 17 -2.14 -6.91 7.87
C ASP A 17 -2.11 -8.24 8.63
N SER A 18 -1.77 -9.34 7.97
CA SER A 18 -1.70 -10.65 8.63
C SER A 18 -0.62 -10.68 9.73
N ILE A 19 0.54 -10.06 9.50
CA ILE A 19 1.61 -9.96 10.51
C ILE A 19 1.16 -9.12 11.71
N LEU A 20 0.47 -8.02 11.47
CA LEU A 20 0.09 -7.06 12.51
C LEU A 20 -1.18 -7.49 13.26
N LEU A 21 -2.10 -8.19 12.61
CA LEU A 21 -3.36 -8.66 13.17
C LEU A 21 -3.19 -9.93 14.02
N LEU A 22 -2.32 -10.85 13.60
CA LEU A 22 -2.16 -12.16 14.25
C LEU A 22 -1.28 -12.09 15.51
N PRO A 23 -1.46 -13.04 16.45
CA PRO A 23 -0.52 -13.21 17.56
C PRO A 23 0.91 -13.41 17.05
N PRO A 24 1.93 -12.85 17.72
CA PRO A 24 1.88 -12.19 19.03
C PRO A 24 1.69 -10.66 18.98
N PHE A 25 1.53 -10.06 17.78
CA PHE A 25 1.56 -8.60 17.65
C PHE A 25 0.24 -7.94 18.00
N GLU A 26 -0.89 -8.45 17.46
CA GLU A 26 -2.25 -7.96 17.69
C GLU A 26 -2.32 -6.41 17.76
N MET A 27 -1.72 -5.74 16.77
CA MET A 27 -1.47 -4.30 16.76
C MET A 27 -2.71 -3.49 16.41
N TYR A 28 -3.59 -4.02 15.57
CA TYR A 28 -4.87 -3.42 15.25
C TYR A 28 -5.85 -4.46 14.69
N TYR A 29 -7.14 -4.15 14.68
CA TYR A 29 -8.20 -4.93 14.04
C TYR A 29 -8.79 -4.18 12.85
N VAL A 30 -9.13 -4.93 11.80
CA VAL A 30 -9.94 -4.46 10.66
C VAL A 30 -11.38 -4.87 10.95
N ASN A 31 -12.29 -3.90 11.04
CA ASN A 31 -13.71 -4.06 11.38
C ASN A 31 -13.98 -4.70 12.76
N ASP A 32 -15.27 -4.78 13.13
CA ASP A 32 -15.76 -5.14 14.47
C ASP A 32 -15.79 -6.67 14.74
N ILE A 33 -15.69 -7.52 13.71
CA ILE A 33 -15.92 -8.98 13.83
C ILE A 33 -14.73 -9.77 13.31
N LYS A 34 -14.33 -10.84 14.02
CA LYS A 34 -13.29 -11.81 13.62
C LYS A 34 -13.61 -12.59 12.32
N GLN A 35 -14.72 -12.32 11.66
CA GLN A 35 -15.17 -13.01 10.46
C GLN A 35 -14.99 -12.10 9.25
N VAL A 36 -14.58 -12.67 8.11
CA VAL A 36 -14.44 -11.91 6.87
C VAL A 36 -15.81 -11.46 6.39
N GLU A 37 -16.01 -10.15 6.34
CA GLU A 37 -17.22 -9.51 5.82
C GLU A 37 -17.05 -9.14 4.35
N TRP A 38 -18.17 -8.98 3.64
CA TRP A 38 -18.16 -8.48 2.25
C TRP A 38 -17.49 -7.10 2.14
N PHE A 39 -17.56 -6.30 3.19
CA PHE A 39 -16.93 -4.99 3.24
C PHE A 39 -15.40 -5.08 3.31
N ASP A 40 -14.84 -6.11 3.95
CA ASP A 40 -13.40 -6.38 3.91
C ASP A 40 -12.92 -6.58 2.48
N LEU A 41 -13.69 -7.33 1.67
CA LEU A 41 -13.34 -7.57 0.28
C LEU A 41 -13.35 -6.29 -0.54
N LEU A 42 -14.29 -5.38 -0.29
CA LEU A 42 -14.32 -4.06 -0.92
C LEU A 42 -13.11 -3.20 -0.51
N LEU A 43 -12.77 -3.18 0.79
CA LEU A 43 -11.59 -2.47 1.29
C LEU A 43 -10.30 -3.01 0.67
N TYR A 44 -10.16 -4.33 0.55
CA TYR A 44 -9.02 -4.95 -0.11
C TYR A 44 -8.98 -4.68 -1.62
N LEU A 45 -10.15 -4.65 -2.29
CA LEU A 45 -10.22 -4.32 -3.71
C LEU A 45 -9.75 -2.89 -4.00
N MET A 46 -9.87 -1.95 -3.05
CA MET A 46 -9.38 -0.58 -3.22
C MET A 46 -7.86 -0.51 -3.45
N TYR A 47 -7.07 -1.48 -2.97
CA TYR A 47 -5.63 -1.49 -3.22
C TYR A 47 -5.28 -1.64 -4.71
N LEU A 48 -6.14 -2.22 -5.54
CA LEU A 48 -5.91 -2.34 -6.99
C LEU A 48 -5.94 -0.98 -7.70
N PRO A 49 -7.04 -0.19 -7.66
CA PRO A 49 -7.08 1.11 -8.31
C PRO A 49 -6.05 2.07 -7.70
N PHE A 50 -5.80 2.01 -6.39
CA PHE A 50 -4.73 2.82 -5.78
C PHE A 50 -3.34 2.43 -6.29
N GLY A 51 -3.02 1.14 -6.35
CA GLY A 51 -1.76 0.64 -6.90
C GLY A 51 -1.57 1.04 -8.36
N TYR A 52 -2.62 0.91 -9.16
CA TYR A 52 -2.62 1.33 -10.56
C TYR A 52 -2.39 2.84 -10.70
N LEU A 53 -3.18 3.66 -10.00
CA LEU A 53 -3.07 5.13 -10.06
C LEU A 53 -1.69 5.60 -9.59
N PHE A 54 -1.16 5.01 -8.53
CA PHE A 54 0.18 5.29 -8.02
C PHE A 54 1.25 5.03 -9.07
N LEU A 55 1.27 3.83 -9.65
CA LEU A 55 2.26 3.49 -10.69
C LEU A 55 2.05 4.29 -11.98
N TYR A 56 0.80 4.55 -12.36
CA TYR A 56 0.49 5.34 -13.54
C TYR A 56 1.02 6.76 -13.40
N ALA A 57 0.75 7.40 -12.26
CA ALA A 57 1.31 8.72 -11.96
C ALA A 57 2.85 8.65 -11.94
N TYR A 58 3.42 7.68 -11.24
CA TYR A 58 4.87 7.49 -11.18
C TYR A 58 5.50 7.34 -12.58
N ASP A 59 4.97 6.49 -13.45
CA ASP A 59 5.52 6.29 -14.80
C ASP A 59 5.29 7.51 -15.71
N TRP A 60 4.15 8.18 -15.57
CA TRP A 60 3.81 9.38 -16.34
C TRP A 60 4.78 10.53 -16.09
N PHE A 61 5.17 10.75 -14.82
CA PHE A 61 6.10 11.82 -14.45
C PHE A 61 7.56 11.52 -14.82
N ARG A 62 7.89 10.29 -15.28
CA ARG A 62 9.26 9.81 -15.59
C ARG A 62 10.30 10.34 -14.59
N PRO A 63 10.09 10.09 -13.29
CA PRO A 63 10.68 10.88 -12.25
C PRO A 63 12.21 10.79 -12.28
N LYS A 64 12.85 11.96 -12.23
CA LYS A 64 14.22 12.06 -11.72
C LYS A 64 14.21 11.66 -10.23
N PRO A 65 15.35 11.28 -9.63
CA PRO A 65 15.39 10.83 -8.23
C PRO A 65 14.67 11.77 -7.24
N VAL A 66 14.73 13.08 -7.46
CA VAL A 66 14.03 14.09 -6.65
C VAL A 66 12.50 13.98 -6.77
N SER A 67 11.99 13.75 -7.97
CA SER A 67 10.56 13.57 -8.21
C SER A 67 10.05 12.26 -7.59
N THR A 68 10.88 11.22 -7.54
CA THR A 68 10.54 9.96 -6.84
C THR A 68 10.32 10.19 -5.36
N VAL A 69 11.22 10.94 -4.71
CA VAL A 69 11.08 11.30 -3.29
C VAL A 69 9.81 12.11 -3.06
N ALA A 70 9.54 13.12 -3.91
CA ALA A 70 8.34 13.94 -3.78
C ALA A 70 7.05 13.12 -3.91
N ILE A 71 6.98 12.21 -4.90
CA ILE A 71 5.83 11.30 -5.08
C ILE A 71 5.66 10.46 -3.81
N LEU A 72 6.71 9.77 -3.35
CA LEU A 72 6.68 8.93 -2.15
C LEU A 72 6.22 9.69 -0.91
N THR A 73 6.73 10.90 -0.68
CA THR A 73 6.34 11.72 0.47
C THR A 73 4.86 12.08 0.40
N VAL A 74 4.39 12.61 -0.73
CA VAL A 74 2.99 13.01 -0.89
C VAL A 74 2.04 11.82 -0.75
N THR A 75 2.34 10.70 -1.41
CA THR A 75 1.47 9.51 -1.38
C THR A 75 1.50 8.82 -0.01
N SER A 76 2.63 8.84 0.70
CA SER A 76 2.71 8.32 2.07
C SER A 76 1.92 9.19 3.05
N LEU A 77 2.00 10.52 2.93
CA LEU A 77 1.19 11.43 3.76
C LEU A 77 -0.31 11.26 3.49
N LEU A 78 -0.71 11.11 2.22
CA LEU A 78 -2.10 10.82 1.85
C LEU A 78 -2.56 9.47 2.40
N ALA A 79 -1.70 8.45 2.41
CA ALA A 79 -2.03 7.14 2.99
C ALA A 79 -2.25 7.23 4.52
N VAL A 80 -1.37 7.93 5.25
CA VAL A 80 -1.57 8.17 6.70
C VAL A 80 -2.84 8.98 6.97
N LEU A 81 -3.13 9.99 6.13
CA LEU A 81 -4.37 10.76 6.26
C LEU A 81 -5.60 9.88 6.03
N PHE A 82 -5.58 9.02 5.01
CA PHE A 82 -6.66 8.08 4.74
C PHE A 82 -6.85 7.10 5.89
N GLU A 83 -5.76 6.53 6.42
CA GLU A 83 -5.78 5.66 7.60
C GLU A 83 -6.36 6.37 8.84
N TRP A 84 -5.99 7.63 9.05
CA TRP A 84 -6.55 8.42 10.13
C TRP A 84 -8.07 8.58 10.01
N VAL A 85 -8.56 8.85 8.80
CA VAL A 85 -10.00 8.96 8.52
C VAL A 85 -10.70 7.63 8.77
N THR A 86 -10.13 6.52 8.31
CA THR A 86 -10.74 5.19 8.46
C THR A 86 -10.78 4.74 9.93
N VAL A 87 -9.80 5.13 10.75
CA VAL A 87 -9.87 4.95 12.22
C VAL A 87 -11.02 5.76 12.82
N LYS A 88 -11.23 7.01 12.37
CA LYS A 88 -12.32 7.87 12.87
C LYS A 88 -13.71 7.36 12.51
N VAL A 89 -13.85 6.69 11.36
CA VAL A 89 -15.12 6.12 10.89
C VAL A 89 -15.36 4.72 11.45
N GLY A 90 -14.41 4.15 12.22
CA GLY A 90 -14.56 2.84 12.87
C GLY A 90 -14.22 1.65 11.98
N VAL A 91 -13.46 1.85 10.89
CA VAL A 91 -12.99 0.75 10.04
C VAL A 91 -11.75 0.07 10.63
N PHE A 92 -10.86 0.84 11.26
CA PHE A 92 -9.68 0.31 11.94
C PHE A 92 -9.72 0.63 13.43
N TYR A 93 -9.44 -0.37 14.25
CA TYR A 93 -9.36 -0.24 15.70
C TYR A 93 -7.93 -0.53 16.15
N TYR A 94 -7.23 0.50 16.62
CA TYR A 94 -5.88 0.35 17.15
C TYR A 94 -5.90 -0.22 18.57
N THR A 95 -5.12 -1.27 18.80
CA THR A 95 -4.90 -1.88 20.12
C THR A 95 -3.49 -1.55 20.63
N GLY A 96 -2.47 -1.86 19.84
CA GLY A 96 -1.06 -1.55 20.11
C GLY A 96 -0.41 -0.63 19.07
N TRP A 97 -1.04 -0.48 17.91
CA TRP A 97 -0.58 0.38 16.83
C TRP A 97 -0.75 1.86 17.19
N LYS A 98 0.17 2.67 16.69
CA LYS A 98 0.11 4.12 16.78
C LYS A 98 0.32 4.69 15.39
N ILE A 99 -0.50 5.66 15.02
CA ILE A 99 -0.55 6.18 13.65
C ILE A 99 0.79 6.70 13.11
N TYR A 100 1.69 7.13 14.00
CA TYR A 100 3.02 7.59 13.59
C TYR A 100 3.94 6.44 13.13
N TYR A 101 3.63 5.18 13.46
CA TYR A 101 4.31 4.01 12.88
C TYR A 101 3.92 3.78 11.42
N SER A 102 2.77 4.28 10.97
CA SER A 102 2.29 4.06 9.62
C SER A 102 3.12 4.79 8.57
N LEU A 103 3.60 6.00 8.86
CA LEU A 103 4.40 6.78 7.91
C LEU A 103 5.66 6.03 7.42
N PRO A 104 6.55 5.53 8.30
CA PRO A 104 7.73 4.77 7.84
C PRO A 104 7.35 3.45 7.16
N VAL A 105 6.25 2.81 7.54
CA VAL A 105 5.75 1.61 6.85
C VAL A 105 5.30 1.94 5.42
N TYR A 106 4.49 2.98 5.21
CA TYR A 106 4.04 3.37 3.88
C TYR A 106 5.20 3.77 2.98
N ILE A 107 6.16 4.56 3.48
CA ILE A 107 7.37 4.90 2.72
C ILE A 107 8.12 3.63 2.30
N THR A 108 8.29 2.67 3.21
CA THR A 108 8.99 1.41 2.95
C THR A 108 8.27 0.58 1.89
N VAL A 109 6.97 0.33 2.07
CA VAL A 109 6.15 -0.48 1.16
C VAL A 109 6.07 0.15 -0.24
N GLN A 110 5.83 1.46 -0.32
CA GLN A 110 5.78 2.18 -1.59
C GLN A 110 7.15 2.18 -2.30
N SER A 111 8.25 2.30 -1.54
CA SER A 111 9.61 2.21 -2.10
C SER A 111 9.89 0.82 -2.68
N LEU A 112 9.57 -0.24 -1.93
CA LEU A 112 9.70 -1.62 -2.43
C LEU A 112 8.85 -1.85 -3.68
N TYR A 113 7.65 -1.25 -3.73
CA TYR A 113 6.77 -1.36 -4.86
C TYR A 113 7.34 -0.71 -6.13
N ILE A 114 7.90 0.50 -6.02
CA ILE A 114 8.61 1.17 -7.12
C ILE A 114 9.80 0.33 -7.59
N ILE A 115 10.64 -0.16 -6.66
CA ILE A 115 11.83 -0.96 -7.01
C ILE A 115 11.42 -2.20 -7.80
N LEU A 116 10.37 -2.89 -7.36
CA LEU A 116 9.86 -4.07 -8.05
C LEU A 116 9.34 -3.70 -9.45
N PHE A 117 8.58 -2.63 -9.58
CA PHE A 117 8.08 -2.12 -10.86
C PHE A 117 9.20 -1.82 -11.85
N GLU A 118 10.23 -1.08 -11.43
CA GLU A 118 11.37 -0.72 -12.28
C GLU A 118 12.17 -1.96 -12.72
N ARG A 119 12.37 -2.92 -11.81
CA ARG A 119 13.02 -4.20 -12.16
C ARG A 119 12.23 -4.97 -13.21
N MET A 120 10.93 -5.14 -13.03
CA MET A 120 10.08 -5.82 -14.02
C MET A 120 10.06 -5.08 -15.36
N LYS A 121 10.09 -3.74 -15.34
CA LYS A 121 10.17 -2.90 -16.55
C LYS A 121 11.47 -3.16 -17.32
N SER A 122 12.59 -3.11 -16.61
CA SER A 122 13.92 -3.34 -17.18
C SER A 122 14.02 -4.73 -17.79
N GLU A 123 13.53 -5.75 -17.07
CA GLU A 123 13.52 -7.15 -17.53
C GLU A 123 12.62 -7.34 -18.76
N TYR A 124 11.41 -6.79 -18.75
CA TYR A 124 10.51 -6.84 -19.90
C TYR A 124 11.12 -6.19 -21.15
N ILE A 125 11.78 -5.05 -21.01
CA ILE A 125 12.47 -4.37 -22.12
C ILE A 125 13.65 -5.22 -22.61
N ARG A 126 14.39 -5.88 -21.71
CA ARG A 126 15.53 -6.74 -22.06
C ARG A 126 15.11 -7.97 -22.87
N THR A 127 14.04 -8.66 -22.47
CA THR A 127 13.54 -9.85 -23.17
C THR A 127 12.88 -9.55 -24.52
N LYS A 128 12.40 -8.31 -24.71
CA LYS A 128 11.75 -7.88 -25.95
C LYS A 128 12.75 -7.40 -27.03
N ARG A 129 14.01 -7.17 -26.67
CA ARG A 129 15.13 -6.93 -27.60
C ARG A 129 15.68 -8.25 -28.09
#